data_AF-A0AAE1X0D6-F1
#
_entry.id   AF-A0AAE1X0D6-F1
#
_cell.length_a   1.000
_cell.length_b   1.000
_cell.length_c   1.000
_cell.angle_alpha   90.00
_cell.angle_beta   90.00
_cell.angle_gamma   90.00
#
_symmetry.space_group_name_H-M   'P 1'
#
loop_
_entity.id
_entity.type
_entity.pdbx_description
1 polymer ?
#
loop_
_entity_poly.entity_id
_entity_poly.type
_entity_poly.pdbx_seq_one_letter_code
_entity_poly.pdbx_strand_id
1 'polypeptide(L)'
;MQVVAAAAGESNAGENPFTPKGYVMRYWKKQISNDLPKPEFLLKKASPLNAAQYAAFSKLADQNLLSTRLPDFCSEANLLCFPDLSPSLEKARGKRELRLLLEQELHQLRHGSAWWN
;
A
#
# COMPACT_ATOMS: atom_id res chain seq x y z
N MET A 1 5.22 -6.29 46.88
CA MET A 1 3.99 -5.77 46.24
C MET A 1 4.09 -5.97 44.73
N GLN A 2 3.33 -6.90 44.16
CA GLN A 2 3.18 -7.08 42.71
C GLN A 2 1.91 -6.35 42.27
N VAL A 3 2.04 -5.44 41.31
CA VAL A 3 0.91 -4.79 40.65
C VAL A 3 0.48 -5.67 39.48
N VAL A 4 -0.62 -6.40 39.66
CA VAL A 4 -1.29 -7.13 38.57
C VAL A 4 -2.26 -6.16 37.91
N ALA A 5 -1.87 -5.61 36.77
CA ALA A 5 -2.80 -4.94 35.88
C ALA A 5 -3.53 -6.03 35.07
N ALA A 6 -4.79 -6.27 35.41
CA ALA A 6 -5.68 -7.09 34.62
C ALA A 6 -5.92 -6.40 33.27
N ALA A 7 -5.27 -6.88 32.22
CA ALA A 7 -5.64 -6.53 30.87
C ALA A 7 -7.04 -7.10 30.62
N ALA A 8 -8.00 -6.19 30.45
CA ALA A 8 -9.33 -6.51 29.97
C ALA A 8 -9.19 -7.34 28.68
N GLY A 9 -9.63 -8.59 28.74
CA GLY A 9 -9.89 -9.37 27.54
C GLY A 9 -11.05 -8.71 26.82
N GLU A 10 -10.76 -7.84 25.86
CA GLU A 10 -11.72 -7.46 24.83
C GLU A 10 -12.02 -8.71 24.01
N SER A 11 -13.10 -9.37 24.39
CA SER A 11 -13.76 -10.38 23.59
C SER A 11 -14.06 -9.79 22.21
N ASN A 12 -13.34 -10.24 21.19
CA ASN A 12 -13.58 -9.97 19.77
C ASN A 12 -14.91 -10.61 19.31
N ALA A 13 -16.02 -10.23 19.92
CA ALA A 13 -17.36 -10.72 19.59
C ALA A 13 -17.93 -10.07 18.31
N GLY A 14 -17.11 -9.37 17.52
CA GLY A 14 -17.54 -8.67 16.30
C GLY A 14 -16.57 -8.71 15.12
N GLU A 15 -15.43 -9.40 15.21
CA GLU A 15 -14.46 -9.41 14.11
C GLU A 15 -14.82 -10.45 13.05
N ASN A 16 -15.24 -9.96 11.88
CA ASN A 16 -15.59 -10.82 10.76
C ASN A 16 -14.34 -11.55 10.20
N PRO A 17 -14.39 -12.89 10.05
CA PRO A 17 -13.25 -13.73 9.66
C PRO A 17 -12.77 -13.52 8.22
N PHE A 18 -13.51 -12.78 7.40
CA PHE A 18 -13.19 -12.47 6.01
C PHE A 18 -12.61 -11.07 5.80
N THR A 19 -12.29 -10.35 6.88
CA THR A 19 -11.55 -9.09 6.79
C THR A 19 -10.04 -9.34 6.79
N PRO A 20 -9.21 -8.44 6.25
CA PRO A 20 -7.76 -8.50 6.39
C PRO A 20 -7.30 -8.63 7.86
N LYS A 21 -7.95 -7.90 8.78
CA LYS A 21 -7.71 -8.02 10.23
C LYS A 21 -8.09 -9.42 10.76
N GLY A 22 -9.26 -9.93 10.38
CA GLY A 22 -9.72 -11.28 10.72
C GLY A 22 -8.79 -12.39 10.19
N TYR A 23 -8.22 -12.20 8.99
CA TYR A 23 -7.22 -13.11 8.44
C TYR A 23 -5.96 -13.16 9.31
N VAL A 24 -5.40 -12.00 9.68
CA VAL A 24 -4.23 -11.92 10.56
C VAL A 24 -4.51 -12.60 11.90
N MET A 25 -5.67 -12.36 12.50
CA MET A 25 -6.06 -12.97 13.78
C MET A 25 -6.16 -14.49 13.70
N ARG A 26 -6.76 -15.03 12.63
CA ARG A 26 -6.84 -16.48 12.40
C ARG A 26 -5.46 -17.09 12.17
N TYR A 27 -4.64 -16.46 11.34
CA TYR A 27 -3.29 -16.93 11.06
C TYR A 27 -2.44 -16.95 12.33
N TRP A 28 -2.51 -15.88 13.14
CA TRP A 28 -1.83 -15.79 14.43
C TRP A 28 -2.24 -16.94 15.36
N LYS A 29 -3.55 -17.16 15.54
CA LYS A 29 -4.08 -18.25 16.38
C LYS A 29 -3.63 -19.63 15.91
N LYS A 30 -3.45 -19.81 14.59
CA LYS A 30 -3.00 -21.07 14.00
C LYS A 30 -1.50 -21.31 14.17
N GLN A 31 -0.68 -20.28 14.02
CA GLN A 31 0.79 -20.42 13.91
C GLN A 31 1.55 -20.11 15.20
N ILE A 32 0.96 -19.34 16.10
CA ILE A 32 1.62 -18.89 17.34
C ILE A 32 0.90 -19.54 18.51
N SER A 33 1.56 -20.52 19.13
CA SER A 33 1.04 -21.34 20.23
C SER A 33 1.39 -20.80 21.62
N ASN A 34 1.68 -19.50 21.73
CA ASN A 34 1.95 -18.86 23.02
C ASN A 34 0.80 -17.94 23.42
N ASP A 35 0.70 -17.67 24.72
CA ASP A 35 -0.31 -16.79 25.31
C ASP A 35 0.18 -15.34 25.45
N LEU A 36 1.21 -14.95 24.70
CA LEU A 36 1.67 -13.57 24.69
C LEU A 36 0.62 -12.68 24.01
N PRO A 37 0.47 -11.41 24.47
CA PRO A 37 -0.44 -10.48 23.83
C PRO A 37 -0.08 -10.29 22.36
N LYS A 38 -1.11 -10.24 21.49
CA LYS A 38 -0.90 -9.98 20.07
C LYS A 38 -0.37 -8.56 19.91
N PRO A 39 0.61 -8.32 19.02
CA PRO A 39 1.13 -6.98 18.84
C PRO A 39 0.09 -6.09 18.20
N GLU A 40 -0.45 -5.14 18.98
CA GLU A 40 -1.43 -4.16 18.51
C GLU A 40 -0.94 -3.38 17.29
N PHE A 41 0.37 -3.19 17.15
CA PHE A 41 0.94 -2.51 15.98
C PHE A 41 0.62 -3.24 14.67
N LEU A 42 0.56 -4.58 14.66
CA LEU A 42 0.23 -5.34 13.45
C LEU A 42 -1.27 -5.23 13.13
N LEU A 43 -2.11 -5.24 14.16
CA LEU A 43 -3.56 -5.13 14.01
C LEU A 43 -3.99 -3.72 13.60
N LYS A 44 -3.34 -2.68 14.13
CA LYS A 44 -3.55 -1.27 13.72
C LYS A 44 -3.04 -0.95 12.32
N LYS A 45 -2.21 -1.82 11.75
CA LYS A 45 -1.73 -1.73 10.36
C LYS A 45 -2.54 -2.59 9.41
N ALA A 46 -3.38 -3.49 9.91
CA ALA A 46 -4.37 -4.15 9.08
C ALA A 46 -5.39 -3.13 8.58
N SER A 47 -5.84 -3.30 7.34
CA SER A 47 -6.84 -2.43 6.73
C SER A 47 -8.12 -2.37 7.60
N PRO A 48 -8.74 -1.18 7.78
CA PRO A 48 -9.96 -1.03 8.56
C PRO A 48 -11.23 -1.46 7.81
N LEU A 49 -11.11 -1.99 6.59
CA LEU A 49 -12.26 -2.51 5.83
C LEU A 49 -13.01 -3.57 6.64
N ASN A 50 -14.31 -3.35 6.80
CA ASN A 50 -15.20 -4.41 7.24
C ASN A 50 -15.44 -5.43 6.11
N ALA A 51 -16.10 -6.54 6.41
CA ALA A 51 -16.23 -7.62 5.43
C ALA A 51 -17.15 -7.29 4.26
N ALA A 52 -18.19 -6.48 4.46
CA ALA A 52 -19.07 -6.05 3.37
C ALA A 52 -18.31 -5.12 2.41
N GLN A 53 -17.54 -4.18 2.95
CA GLN A 53 -16.67 -3.30 2.17
C GLN A 53 -15.60 -4.11 1.42
N TYR A 54 -14.90 -5.02 2.12
CA TYR A 54 -13.92 -5.89 1.50
C TYR A 54 -14.53 -6.69 0.33
N ALA A 55 -15.65 -7.38 0.55
CA ALA A 55 -16.32 -8.15 -0.50
C ALA A 55 -16.77 -7.28 -1.69
N ALA A 56 -17.28 -6.07 -1.42
CA ALA A 56 -17.68 -5.13 -2.47
C ALA A 56 -16.49 -4.66 -3.31
N PHE A 57 -15.39 -4.24 -2.67
CA PHE A 57 -14.19 -3.78 -3.38
C PHE A 57 -13.44 -4.93 -4.08
N SER A 58 -13.40 -6.13 -3.49
CA SER A 58 -12.87 -7.33 -4.15
C SER A 58 -13.62 -7.64 -5.44
N LYS A 59 -14.95 -7.57 -5.42
CA LYS A 59 -15.76 -7.78 -6.64
C LYS A 59 -15.43 -6.75 -7.73
N LEU A 60 -15.21 -5.49 -7.36
CA LEU A 60 -14.80 -4.46 -8.31
C LEU A 60 -13.39 -4.71 -8.86
N ALA A 61 -12.47 -5.21 -8.04
CA ALA A 61 -11.12 -5.58 -8.47
C ALA A 61 -11.15 -6.75 -9.46
N ASP A 62 -11.92 -7.80 -9.19
CA ASP A 62 -12.08 -8.96 -10.09
C ASP A 62 -12.64 -8.57 -11.47
N GLN A 63 -13.42 -7.48 -11.51
CA GLN A 63 -14.02 -6.93 -12.73
C GLN A 63 -13.14 -5.87 -13.41
N ASN A 64 -11.95 -5.56 -12.89
CA ASN A 64 -11.10 -4.44 -13.30
C ASN A 64 -11.78 -3.05 -13.21
N LEU A 65 -12.79 -2.91 -12.34
CA LEU A 65 -13.56 -1.69 -12.13
C LEU A 65 -13.16 -0.94 -10.85
N LEU A 66 -12.19 -1.42 -10.08
CA LEU A 66 -11.76 -0.79 -8.83
C LEU A 66 -11.31 0.67 -9.02
N SER A 67 -10.71 1.00 -10.16
CA SER A 67 -10.27 2.35 -10.51
C SER A 67 -11.41 3.38 -10.47
N THR A 68 -12.63 2.97 -10.81
CA THR A 68 -13.83 3.83 -10.80
C THR A 68 -14.26 4.26 -9.38
N ARG A 69 -13.83 3.51 -8.37
CA ARG A 69 -14.12 3.72 -6.94
C ARG A 69 -12.84 3.80 -6.11
N LEU A 70 -11.72 4.12 -6.75
CA LEU A 70 -10.41 4.13 -6.09
C LEU A 70 -10.38 5.08 -4.89
N PRO A 71 -10.88 6.33 -4.97
CA PRO A 71 -10.87 7.24 -3.83
C PRO A 71 -11.63 6.68 -2.63
N ASP A 72 -12.83 6.12 -2.87
CA ASP A 72 -13.67 5.50 -1.85
C ASP A 72 -12.93 4.31 -1.20
N PHE A 73 -12.39 3.42 -2.03
CA PHE A 73 -11.60 2.27 -1.56
C PHE A 73 -10.43 2.71 -0.67
N CYS A 74 -9.68 3.72 -1.09
CA CYS A 74 -8.50 4.18 -0.37
C CYS A 74 -8.84 4.84 0.96
N SER A 75 -9.93 5.63 0.99
CA SER A 75 -10.42 6.21 2.23
C SER A 75 -10.87 5.14 3.22
N GLU A 76 -11.67 4.17 2.76
CA GLU A 76 -12.21 3.09 3.59
C GLU A 76 -11.13 2.09 4.01
N ALA A 77 -10.12 1.88 3.17
CA ALA A 77 -8.98 1.01 3.48
C ALA A 77 -7.86 1.72 4.25
N ASN A 78 -8.01 3.01 4.54
CA ASN A 78 -6.99 3.87 5.15
C ASN A 78 -5.62 3.72 4.45
N LEU A 79 -5.65 3.69 3.11
CA LEU A 79 -4.48 3.60 2.26
C LEU A 79 -4.11 4.97 1.72
N LEU A 80 -2.80 5.23 1.63
CA LEU A 80 -2.30 6.38 0.88
C LEU A 80 -2.47 6.10 -0.61
N CYS A 81 -3.49 6.70 -1.21
CA CYS A 81 -3.65 6.68 -2.66
C CYS A 81 -3.22 8.01 -3.23
N PHE A 82 -2.24 7.94 -4.13
CA PHE A 82 -1.72 9.11 -4.79
C PHE A 82 -2.79 9.64 -5.76
N PRO A 83 -3.07 10.95 -5.76
CA PRO A 83 -3.88 11.56 -6.79
C PRO A 83 -3.23 11.32 -8.16
N ASP A 84 -4.01 11.40 -9.24
CA ASP A 84 -3.57 11.10 -10.61
C ASP A 84 -2.14 11.60 -10.88
N LEU A 85 -1.20 10.64 -10.88
CA LEU A 85 0.21 10.92 -11.05
C LEU A 85 0.58 11.05 -12.53
N SER A 86 -0.36 10.81 -13.46
CA SER A 86 -0.12 10.89 -14.91
C SER A 86 0.64 12.16 -15.32
N PRO A 87 0.25 13.38 -14.92
CA PRO A 87 1.03 14.58 -15.26
C PRO A 87 2.46 14.58 -14.69
N SER A 88 2.66 14.00 -13.51
CA SER A 88 3.99 13.90 -12.88
C SER A 88 4.87 12.82 -13.52
N LEU A 89 4.25 11.71 -13.93
CA LEU A 89 4.90 10.60 -14.64
C LEU A 89 5.28 11.00 -16.06
N GLU A 90 4.42 11.71 -16.79
CA GLU A 90 4.73 12.27 -18.11
C GLU A 90 5.84 13.32 -18.03
N LYS A 91 5.84 14.18 -16.99
CA LYS A 91 6.95 15.10 -16.74
C LYS A 91 8.26 14.37 -16.45
N ALA A 92 8.23 13.28 -15.67
CA ALA A 92 9.41 12.47 -15.39
C ALA A 92 9.90 11.70 -16.63
N ARG A 93 8.99 11.26 -17.51
CA ARG A 93 9.31 10.68 -18.81
C ARG A 93 9.98 11.70 -19.74
N GLY A 94 9.38 12.87 -19.93
CA GLY A 94 9.95 13.95 -20.75
C GLY A 94 11.33 14.41 -20.26
N LYS A 95 11.56 14.46 -18.93
CA LYS A 95 12.89 14.73 -18.37
C LYS A 95 13.92 13.65 -18.71
N ARG A 96 13.52 12.38 -18.75
CA ARG A 96 14.41 11.27 -19.14
C ARG A 96 14.72 11.34 -20.63
N GLU A 97 13.75 11.63 -21.47
CA GLU A 97 13.96 11.82 -22.92
C GLU A 97 14.89 13.01 -23.20
N LEU A 98 14.68 14.16 -22.57
CA LEU A 98 15.58 15.32 -22.68
C LEU A 98 17.00 15.01 -22.19
N ARG A 99 17.13 14.25 -21.10
CA ARG A 99 18.43 13.81 -20.59
C ARG A 99 19.16 12.92 -21.60
N LEU A 100 18.47 11.97 -22.23
CA LEU A 100 19.05 11.10 -23.24
C LEU A 100 19.48 11.90 -24.49
N LEU A 101 18.71 12.89 -24.91
CA LEU A 101 19.06 13.79 -26.01
C LEU A 101 20.31 14.64 -25.69
N LEU A 102 20.39 15.18 -24.46
CA LEU A 102 21.57 15.91 -24.00
C LEU A 102 22.81 15.01 -23.88
N GLU A 103 22.65 13.79 -23.37
CA GLU A 103 23.76 12.82 -23.28
C GLU A 103 24.25 12.42 -24.68
N GLN A 104 23.34 12.34 -25.66
CA GLN A 104 23.68 12.10 -27.06
C GLN A 104 24.40 13.29 -27.69
N GLU A 105 23.93 14.53 -27.50
CA GLU A 105 24.64 15.72 -27.99
C GLU A 105 26.02 15.87 -27.38
N LEU A 106 26.16 15.64 -26.07
CA LEU A 106 27.46 15.67 -25.39
C LEU A 106 28.42 14.59 -25.91
N HIS A 107 27.89 13.43 -26.31
CA HIS A 107 28.68 12.40 -26.98
C HIS A 107 29.14 12.86 -28.37
N GLN A 108 28.27 13.50 -29.15
CA GLN A 108 28.65 14.08 -30.45
C GLN A 108 29.70 15.18 -30.31
N LEU A 109 29.59 16.05 -29.31
CA LEU A 109 30.57 17.11 -29.05
C LEU A 109 31.91 16.54 -28.57
N ARG A 110 31.91 15.44 -27.83
CA ARG A 110 33.14 14.75 -27.38
C ARG A 110 33.90 14.09 -28.52
N HIS A 111 33.20 13.61 -29.55
CA HIS A 111 33.80 12.94 -30.72
C HIS A 111 33.97 13.86 -31.94
N GLY A 112 33.30 15.00 -31.97
CA GLY A 112 33.38 16.01 -33.03
C GLY A 112 34.49 17.06 -32.86
N SER A 113 35.33 16.94 -31.84
CA SER A 113 36.45 17.84 -31.54
C SER A 113 37.60 17.82 -32.56
N ALA A 114 37.42 17.18 -33.72
CA ALA A 114 38.31 17.25 -34.88
C ALA A 114 38.04 18.47 -35.80
N TRP A 115 37.12 19.37 -35.45
CA TRP A 115 36.71 20.51 -36.29
C TRP A 115 36.89 21.90 -35.65
N TRP A 116 37.77 22.02 -34.65
CA TRP A 116 38.26 23.32 -34.21
C TRP A 116 39.73 23.43 -34.61
N ASN A 117 39.97 24.13 -35.73
CA ASN A 117 41.28 24.67 -36.09
C ASN A 117 41.76 25.66 -35.02
#